data_AF-A0A815VZD7-F1
#
_entry.id   AF-A0A815VZD7-F1
#
_cell.length_a   1.000
_cell.length_b   1.000
_cell.length_c   1.000
_cell.angle_alpha   90.00
_cell.angle_beta   90.00
_cell.angle_gamma   90.00
#
_symmetry.space_group_name_H-M   'P 1'
#
loop_
_entity.id
_entity.type
_entity.pdbx_description
1 polymer ?
#
loop_
_entity_poly.entity_id
_entity_poly.type
_entity_poly.pdbx_seq_one_letter_code
_entity_poly.pdbx_strand_id
1 'polypeptide(L)'
;YPNAQDGKMYVAKNMENAWQFCKVYQQFTDEDGESPSEAYWKWAENGWNDSKPHRFPLGRKAGKPLYSLWNGKRLGYIEARKTIYAPLYAKYVEQTDAYKKLNDIYIKYCCGDMNDKQKRPMALLDFDGWDHLGQGYSLEEVIDKEKPKMGHAFVLAGL
;
A
#
# COMPACT_ATOMS: atom_id res chain seq x y z
N TYR A 1 13.97 -1.45 -7.43
CA TYR A 1 14.30 -0.35 -6.53
C TYR A 1 15.80 -0.36 -6.30
N PRO A 2 16.55 0.66 -6.72
CA PRO A 2 17.98 0.75 -6.44
C PRO A 2 18.22 0.88 -4.94
N ASN A 3 19.12 0.06 -4.40
CA ASN A 3 19.84 0.43 -3.18
C ASN A 3 20.90 1.46 -3.57
N ALA A 4 20.85 2.64 -2.95
CA ALA A 4 21.77 3.72 -3.24
C ALA A 4 23.22 3.41 -2.80
N GLN A 5 23.42 2.43 -1.92
CA GLN A 5 24.76 2.06 -1.42
C GLN A 5 25.54 1.16 -2.39
N ASP A 6 24.90 0.23 -3.10
CA ASP A 6 25.58 -0.76 -3.94
C ASP A 6 25.20 -0.67 -5.43
N GLY A 7 24.23 0.18 -5.79
CA GLY A 7 23.71 0.30 -7.16
C GLY A 7 22.90 -0.92 -7.62
N LYS A 8 22.67 -1.91 -6.76
CA LYS A 8 21.92 -3.13 -7.07
C LYS A 8 20.44 -2.82 -7.20
N MET A 9 19.86 -3.30 -8.28
CA MET A 9 18.42 -3.21 -8.55
C MET A 9 17.69 -4.40 -7.94
N TYR A 10 16.85 -4.14 -6.94
CA TYR A 10 15.99 -5.16 -6.34
C TYR A 10 14.63 -5.18 -7.02
N VAL A 11 14.08 -6.36 -7.30
CA VAL A 11 12.76 -6.55 -7.91
C VAL A 11 11.95 -7.49 -7.04
N ALA A 12 10.76 -7.06 -6.64
CA ALA A 12 9.81 -7.92 -5.95
C ALA A 12 8.92 -8.66 -6.95
N LYS A 13 8.63 -9.93 -6.70
CA LYS A 13 7.76 -10.75 -7.56
C LYS A 13 6.28 -10.39 -7.44
N ASN A 14 5.87 -9.73 -6.37
CA ASN A 14 4.50 -9.28 -6.16
C ASN A 14 4.46 -7.99 -5.34
N MET A 15 3.33 -7.28 -5.44
CA MET A 15 3.12 -5.98 -4.79
C MET A 15 3.14 -6.07 -3.26
N GLU A 16 2.54 -7.11 -2.67
CA GLU A 16 2.52 -7.30 -1.21
C GLU A 16 3.96 -7.40 -0.67
N ASN A 17 4.81 -8.20 -1.31
CA ASN A 17 6.20 -8.34 -0.88
C ASN A 17 7.00 -7.06 -1.14
N ALA A 18 6.72 -6.32 -2.23
CA ALA A 18 7.32 -5.00 -2.45
C ALA A 18 7.03 -4.06 -1.25
N TRP A 19 5.78 -4.03 -0.80
CA TRP A 19 5.33 -3.20 0.33
C TRP A 19 5.83 -3.68 1.70
N GLN A 20 5.89 -4.99 1.92
CA GLN A 20 6.16 -5.52 3.24
C GLN A 20 7.65 -5.56 3.56
N PHE A 21 8.48 -5.92 2.59
CA PHE A 21 9.93 -6.05 2.77
C PHE A 21 10.69 -4.74 2.56
N CYS A 22 10.02 -3.66 2.12
CA CYS A 22 10.61 -2.32 2.19
C CYS A 22 10.60 -1.73 3.62
N LYS A 23 9.91 -2.36 4.59
CA LYS A 23 9.82 -1.88 5.97
C LYS A 23 11.05 -2.27 6.77
N VAL A 24 11.67 -1.29 7.44
CA VAL A 24 12.80 -1.51 8.34
C VAL A 24 12.30 -1.51 9.78
N TYR A 25 12.63 -2.55 10.53
CA TYR A 25 12.26 -2.72 11.93
C TYR A 25 13.50 -2.57 12.82
N GLN A 26 13.33 -2.29 14.11
CA GLN A 26 14.45 -2.10 15.05
C GLN A 26 15.47 -3.25 15.06
N GLN A 27 15.02 -4.50 14.90
CA GLN A 27 15.91 -5.67 14.85
C GLN A 27 16.74 -5.78 13.55
N PHE A 28 16.48 -4.89 12.59
CA PHE A 28 17.06 -4.85 11.26
C PHE A 28 17.88 -3.57 11.05
N THR A 29 18.23 -2.87 12.12
CA THR A 29 19.15 -1.73 12.09
C THR A 29 20.52 -2.10 12.61
N ASP A 30 21.51 -1.26 12.33
CA ASP A 30 22.83 -1.26 12.97
C ASP A 30 22.75 -0.88 14.46
N GLU A 31 23.92 -0.82 15.12
CA GLU A 31 24.06 -0.50 16.54
C GLU A 31 23.52 0.90 16.89
N ASP A 32 23.64 1.84 15.95
CA ASP A 32 23.13 3.21 16.09
C ASP A 32 21.61 3.29 15.84
N GLY A 33 20.99 2.22 15.36
CA GLY A 33 19.55 2.16 15.12
C GLY A 33 19.10 2.93 13.87
N GLU A 34 20.04 3.37 13.04
CA GLU A 34 19.74 4.28 11.94
C GLU A 34 19.70 3.56 10.59
N SER A 35 20.74 2.79 10.26
CA SER A 35 20.89 2.20 8.93
C SER A 35 20.46 0.75 8.89
N PRO A 36 19.95 0.25 7.75
CA PRO A 36 19.59 -1.15 7.64
C PRO A 36 20.84 -2.04 7.75
N SER A 37 20.78 -3.07 8.60
CA SER A 37 21.87 -4.02 8.77
C SER A 37 21.96 -5.01 7.61
N GLU A 38 23.02 -5.81 7.54
CA GLU A 38 23.12 -6.89 6.55
C GLU A 38 21.96 -7.90 6.68
N ALA A 39 21.50 -8.14 7.91
CA ALA A 39 20.35 -9.01 8.19
C ALA A 39 19.06 -8.47 7.56
N TYR A 40 18.87 -7.15 7.51
CA TYR A 40 17.76 -6.52 6.78
C TYR A 40 17.81 -6.90 5.31
N TRP A 41 18.95 -6.65 4.64
CA TRP A 41 19.08 -6.84 3.20
C TRP A 41 18.86 -8.29 2.80
N LYS A 42 19.43 -9.23 3.58
CA LYS A 42 19.19 -10.67 3.38
C LYS A 42 17.72 -11.04 3.54
N TRP A 43 17.05 -10.52 4.58
CA TRP A 43 15.63 -10.76 4.81
C TRP A 43 14.75 -10.17 3.70
N ALA A 44 15.02 -8.93 3.30
CA ALA A 44 14.26 -8.21 2.29
C ALA A 44 14.43 -8.83 0.90
N GLU A 45 15.66 -9.19 0.52
CA GLU A 45 15.94 -9.84 -0.76
C GLU A 45 15.23 -11.19 -0.89
N ASN A 46 15.25 -12.00 0.17
CA ASN A 46 14.50 -13.26 0.18
C ASN A 46 12.99 -13.02 0.04
N GLY A 47 12.45 -12.03 0.74
CA GLY A 47 11.04 -11.67 0.67
C GLY A 47 10.60 -11.16 -0.71
N TRP A 48 11.38 -10.27 -1.31
CA TRP A 48 11.13 -9.78 -2.67
C TRP A 48 11.19 -10.90 -3.70
N ASN A 49 12.10 -11.88 -3.52
CA ASN A 49 12.24 -13.03 -4.41
C ASN A 49 11.21 -14.15 -4.16
N ASP A 50 10.36 -14.05 -3.14
CA ASP A 50 9.28 -15.02 -2.91
C ASP A 50 8.06 -14.68 -3.79
N SER A 51 7.50 -15.70 -4.45
CA SER A 51 6.26 -15.58 -5.22
C SER A 51 5.02 -15.53 -4.34
N LYS A 52 5.08 -16.04 -3.11
CA LYS A 52 3.96 -16.01 -2.16
C LYS A 52 3.87 -14.61 -1.50
N PRO A 53 2.69 -13.97 -1.49
CA PRO A 53 2.51 -12.70 -0.80
C PRO A 53 2.51 -12.88 0.72
N HIS A 54 3.27 -12.06 1.44
CA HIS A 54 3.41 -12.12 2.90
C HIS A 54 2.83 -10.90 3.59
N ARG A 55 1.56 -10.96 4.00
CA ARG A 55 0.89 -9.83 4.69
C ARG A 55 1.54 -9.44 6.02
N PHE A 56 2.10 -10.42 6.74
CA PHE A 56 2.73 -10.22 8.04
C PHE A 56 4.02 -11.06 8.11
N PRO A 57 5.11 -10.65 7.42
CA PRO A 57 6.32 -11.47 7.30
C PRO A 57 7.04 -11.66 8.65
N LEU A 58 6.82 -10.77 9.62
CA LEU A 58 7.30 -10.88 11.00
C LEU A 58 6.20 -11.26 12.00
N GLY A 59 5.04 -11.69 11.52
CA GLY A 59 3.86 -11.99 12.34
C GLY A 59 3.06 -10.74 12.75
N ARG A 60 1.83 -10.97 13.24
CA ARG A 60 0.86 -9.89 13.58
C ARG A 60 1.26 -9.07 14.81
N LYS A 61 2.15 -9.60 15.65
CA LYS A 61 2.62 -8.96 16.89
C LYS A 61 3.95 -8.24 16.71
N ALA A 62 4.48 -8.19 15.48
CA ALA A 62 5.67 -7.40 15.20
C ALA A 62 5.41 -5.93 15.57
N GLY A 63 6.45 -5.27 16.09
CA GLY A 63 6.40 -3.85 16.41
C GLY A 63 6.14 -2.98 15.17
N LYS A 64 5.96 -1.67 15.38
CA LYS A 64 5.86 -0.72 14.26
C LYS A 64 7.21 -0.67 13.52
N PRO A 65 7.22 -0.65 12.18
CA PRO A 65 8.43 -0.30 11.42
C PRO A 65 8.93 1.09 11.84
N LEU A 66 10.25 1.28 11.83
CA LEU A 66 10.87 2.59 12.02
C LEU A 66 10.62 3.48 10.81
N TYR A 67 10.79 2.92 9.60
CA TYR A 67 10.56 3.59 8.33
C TYR A 67 10.39 2.55 7.20
N SER A 68 10.04 3.02 6.01
CA SER A 68 10.17 2.23 4.78
C SER A 68 11.32 2.75 3.94
N LEU A 69 12.19 1.86 3.46
CA LEU A 69 13.30 2.19 2.58
C LEU A 69 12.88 2.05 1.11
N TRP A 70 12.98 3.13 0.35
CA TRP A 70 12.57 3.14 -1.06
C TRP A 70 13.46 4.04 -1.90
N ASN A 71 14.12 3.48 -2.91
CA ASN A 71 15.07 4.21 -3.77
C ASN A 71 16.08 5.05 -2.97
N GLY A 72 16.66 4.45 -1.92
CA GLY A 72 17.61 5.13 -1.02
C GLY A 72 16.99 6.13 -0.04
N LYS A 73 15.67 6.38 -0.08
CA LYS A 73 14.98 7.29 0.85
C LYS A 73 14.37 6.52 2.01
N ARG A 74 14.52 7.06 3.22
CA ARG A 74 13.77 6.64 4.40
C ARG A 74 12.46 7.40 4.43
N LEU A 75 11.34 6.70 4.37
CA LEU A 75 10.00 7.27 4.32
C LEU A 75 9.26 6.94 5.60
N GLY A 76 8.63 7.95 6.22
CA GLY A 76 7.68 7.75 7.30
C GLY A 76 6.44 6.98 6.82
N TYR A 77 5.58 6.56 7.75
CA TYR A 77 4.42 5.72 7.41
C TYR A 77 3.49 6.33 6.35
N ILE A 78 3.15 7.62 6.47
CA ILE A 78 2.28 8.32 5.52
C ILE A 78 2.98 8.53 4.18
N GLU A 79 4.23 8.98 4.19
CA GLU A 79 5.02 9.17 2.97
C GLU A 79 5.21 7.85 2.21
N ALA A 80 5.49 6.76 2.91
CA ALA A 80 5.63 5.43 2.34
C ALA A 80 4.30 4.96 1.73
N ARG A 81 3.17 5.26 2.38
CA ARG A 81 1.84 4.95 1.83
C ARG A 81 1.60 5.67 0.50
N LYS A 82 1.88 6.97 0.46
CA LYS A 82 1.70 7.82 -0.73
C LYS A 82 2.68 7.49 -1.86
N THR A 83 3.91 7.13 -1.51
CA THR A 83 5.01 6.92 -2.49
C THR A 83 5.08 5.49 -3.00
N ILE A 84 4.73 4.52 -2.15
CA ILE A 84 4.93 3.09 -2.41
C ILE A 84 3.58 2.39 -2.54
N TYR A 85 2.83 2.30 -1.44
CA TYR A 85 1.70 1.39 -1.34
C TYR A 85 0.56 1.77 -2.27
N ALA A 86 0.02 2.99 -2.17
CA ALA A 86 -1.15 3.38 -2.95
C ALA A 86 -0.86 3.36 -4.47
N PRO A 87 0.26 3.90 -4.98
CA PRO A 87 0.57 3.81 -6.41
C PRO A 87 0.79 2.39 -6.92
N LEU A 88 1.47 1.52 -6.15
CA LEU A 88 1.66 0.14 -6.56
C LEU A 88 0.34 -0.64 -6.52
N TYR A 89 -0.46 -0.45 -5.47
CA TYR A 89 -1.77 -1.09 -5.35
C TYR A 89 -2.67 -0.70 -6.51
N ALA A 90 -2.84 0.61 -6.77
CA ALA A 90 -3.58 1.17 -7.90
C ALA A 90 -3.16 0.51 -9.22
N LYS A 91 -1.87 0.62 -9.56
CA LYS A 91 -1.33 0.08 -10.81
C LYS A 91 -1.68 -1.39 -11.03
N TYR A 92 -1.56 -2.23 -10.01
CA TYR A 92 -1.77 -3.67 -10.16
C TYR A 92 -3.24 -4.08 -10.01
N VAL A 93 -4.02 -3.41 -9.16
CA VAL A 93 -5.44 -3.75 -8.97
C VAL A 93 -6.24 -3.45 -10.23
N GLU A 94 -5.91 -2.35 -10.94
CA GLU A 94 -6.56 -1.96 -12.20
C GLU A 94 -6.45 -3.03 -13.29
N GLN A 95 -5.41 -3.85 -13.25
CA GLN A 95 -5.17 -4.91 -14.22
C GLN A 95 -5.98 -6.18 -13.93
N THR A 96 -6.63 -6.28 -12.77
CA THR A 96 -7.36 -7.48 -12.35
C THR A 96 -8.76 -7.54 -12.96
N ASP A 97 -9.25 -8.76 -13.23
CA ASP A 97 -10.64 -8.93 -13.67
C ASP A 97 -11.65 -8.56 -12.57
N ALA A 98 -11.26 -8.64 -11.30
CA ALA A 98 -12.08 -8.19 -10.18
C ALA A 98 -12.31 -6.68 -10.24
N TYR A 99 -11.28 -5.90 -10.54
CA TYR A 99 -11.41 -4.46 -10.71
C TYR A 99 -12.25 -4.10 -11.94
N LYS A 100 -12.05 -4.78 -13.08
CA LYS A 100 -12.88 -4.57 -14.28
C LYS A 100 -14.37 -4.77 -13.95
N LYS A 101 -14.71 -5.85 -13.23
CA LYS A 101 -16.09 -6.10 -12.78
C LYS A 101 -16.62 -5.02 -11.85
N LEU A 102 -15.80 -4.54 -10.92
CA LEU A 102 -16.18 -3.45 -10.01
C LEU A 102 -16.45 -2.16 -10.80
N ASN A 103 -15.59 -1.82 -11.76
CA ASN A 103 -15.75 -0.66 -12.62
C ASN A 103 -17.00 -0.78 -13.51
N ASP A 104 -17.30 -1.96 -14.05
CA ASP A 104 -18.53 -2.20 -14.82
C ASP A 104 -19.78 -1.99 -13.96
N ILE A 105 -19.76 -2.42 -12.69
CA ILE A 105 -20.82 -2.16 -11.72
C ILE A 105 -20.95 -0.65 -11.46
N TYR A 106 -19.83 0.04 -11.27
CA TYR A 106 -19.82 1.49 -11.04
C TYR A 106 -20.38 2.26 -12.23
N ILE A 107 -19.91 1.99 -13.44
CA ILE A 107 -20.40 2.63 -14.66
C ILE A 107 -21.91 2.37 -14.81
N LYS A 108 -22.33 1.11 -14.71
CA LYS A 108 -23.72 0.71 -14.96
C LYS A 108 -24.71 1.29 -13.96
N TYR A 109 -24.36 1.34 -12.68
CA TYR A 109 -25.32 1.65 -11.61
C TYR A 109 -25.12 3.01 -10.96
N CYS A 110 -23.91 3.58 -11.02
CA CYS A 110 -23.58 4.82 -10.31
C CYS A 110 -23.36 6.01 -11.25
N CYS A 111 -22.81 5.78 -12.44
CA CYS A 111 -22.71 6.81 -13.48
C CYS A 111 -23.98 6.94 -14.33
N GLY A 112 -24.85 5.92 -14.28
CA GLY A 112 -26.06 5.81 -15.10
C GLY A 112 -25.79 5.18 -16.46
N ASP A 113 -26.85 4.70 -17.13
CA ASP A 113 -26.83 4.61 -18.60
C ASP A 113 -26.64 6.03 -19.16
N MET A 114 -26.13 6.23 -20.38
CA MET A 114 -26.05 7.57 -21.00
C MET A 114 -27.41 8.29 -21.05
N ASN A 115 -28.50 7.57 -20.78
CA ASN A 115 -29.88 8.05 -20.71
C ASN A 115 -30.46 8.16 -19.28
N ASP A 116 -29.80 7.62 -18.25
CA ASP A 116 -30.22 7.72 -16.84
C ASP A 116 -29.41 8.81 -16.14
N LYS A 117 -30.07 9.93 -15.79
CA LYS A 117 -29.43 11.09 -15.15
C LYS A 117 -29.22 10.92 -13.64
N GLN A 118 -29.65 9.81 -13.04
CA GLN A 118 -29.54 9.62 -11.59
C GLN A 118 -28.19 9.02 -11.21
N LYS A 119 -27.32 9.85 -10.64
CA LYS A 119 -26.13 9.39 -9.94
C LYS A 119 -26.55 8.65 -8.66
N ARG A 120 -26.08 7.42 -8.49
CA ARG A 120 -26.32 6.63 -7.27
C ARG A 120 -25.02 6.48 -6.48
N PRO A 121 -25.02 6.67 -5.16
CA PRO A 121 -23.83 6.49 -4.35
C PRO A 121 -23.40 5.01 -4.35
N MET A 122 -22.08 4.78 -4.36
CA MET A 122 -21.48 3.46 -4.14
C MET A 122 -20.78 3.46 -2.79
N ALA A 123 -20.98 2.40 -2.02
CA ALA A 123 -20.19 2.12 -0.81
C ALA A 123 -19.24 0.95 -1.09
N LEU A 124 -17.96 1.15 -0.80
CA LEU A 124 -16.96 0.09 -0.79
C LEU A 124 -16.80 -0.43 0.64
N LEU A 125 -17.14 -1.69 0.86
CA LEU A 125 -17.03 -2.32 2.17
C LEU A 125 -15.73 -3.14 2.25
N ASP A 126 -14.84 -2.75 3.17
CA ASP A 126 -13.67 -3.57 3.54
C ASP A 126 -13.47 -3.59 5.07
N PHE A 127 -12.51 -4.38 5.55
CA PHE A 127 -12.27 -4.57 6.99
C PHE A 127 -11.73 -3.33 7.72
N ASP A 128 -11.14 -2.39 6.98
CA ASP A 128 -10.52 -1.18 7.52
C ASP A 128 -11.31 0.08 7.07
N GLY A 129 -12.50 -0.11 6.50
CA GLY A 129 -13.34 0.91 5.91
C GLY A 129 -14.16 1.63 6.97
N TRP A 130 -14.33 2.93 6.78
CA TRP A 130 -15.08 3.79 7.68
C TRP A 130 -15.68 4.96 6.90
N ASP A 131 -16.75 5.54 7.43
CA ASP A 131 -17.51 6.61 6.78
C ASP A 131 -16.76 7.95 6.84
N HIS A 132 -15.85 8.15 5.88
CA HIS A 132 -15.06 9.38 5.81
C HIS A 132 -15.90 10.60 5.39
N LEU A 133 -16.93 10.40 4.57
CA LEU A 133 -17.84 11.47 4.14
C LEU A 133 -18.71 11.96 5.30
N GLY A 134 -19.29 11.04 6.09
CA GLY A 134 -20.04 11.40 7.29
C GLY A 134 -19.19 12.05 8.38
N GLN A 135 -17.87 11.84 8.36
CA GLN A 135 -16.91 12.52 9.23
C GLN A 135 -16.35 13.83 8.64
N GLY A 136 -16.77 14.20 7.43
CA GLY A 136 -16.35 15.45 6.77
C GLY A 136 -14.93 15.43 6.20
N TYR A 137 -14.35 14.26 5.94
CA TYR A 137 -13.01 14.13 5.36
C TYR A 137 -13.07 13.83 3.85
N SER A 138 -12.20 14.48 3.08
CA SER A 138 -11.92 14.12 1.68
C SER A 138 -10.98 12.90 1.59
N LEU A 139 -10.87 12.29 0.41
CA LEU A 139 -9.92 11.16 0.21
C LEU A 139 -8.46 11.61 0.35
N GLU A 140 -8.14 12.84 -0.06
CA GLU A 140 -6.84 13.47 0.13
C GLU A 140 -6.50 13.60 1.62
N GLU A 141 -7.47 13.98 2.45
CA GLU A 141 -7.28 14.04 3.90
C GLU A 141 -7.17 12.66 4.53
N VAL A 142 -7.89 11.66 4.01
CA VAL A 142 -7.82 10.27 4.50
C VAL A 142 -6.41 9.69 4.31
N ILE A 143 -5.79 9.90 3.15
CA ILE A 143 -4.46 9.32 2.88
C ILE A 143 -3.38 9.89 3.81
N ASP A 144 -3.57 11.10 4.33
CA ASP A 144 -2.70 11.78 5.29
C ASP A 144 -2.89 11.36 6.75
N LYS A 145 -3.89 10.55 7.06
CA LYS A 145 -4.15 10.11 8.44
C LYS A 145 -3.39 8.84 8.81
N GLU A 146 -2.77 8.85 10.00
CA GLU A 146 -2.28 7.63 10.65
C GLU A 146 -3.45 6.80 11.20
N LYS A 147 -4.47 7.49 11.74
CA LYS A 147 -5.68 6.91 12.29
C LYS A 147 -6.92 7.72 11.87
N PRO A 148 -8.07 7.07 11.65
CA PRO A 148 -8.27 5.61 11.55
C PRO A 148 -7.46 4.99 10.39
N LYS A 149 -7.36 3.66 10.37
CA LYS A 149 -6.58 2.96 9.33
C LYS A 149 -7.18 3.24 7.94
N MET A 150 -6.32 3.28 6.93
CA MET A 150 -6.74 3.37 5.54
C MET A 150 -6.60 1.98 4.92
N GLY A 151 -7.75 1.35 4.64
CA GLY A 151 -7.87 0.10 3.91
C GLY A 151 -7.64 0.24 2.40
N HIS A 152 -7.87 -0.86 1.68
CA HIS A 152 -7.77 -0.91 0.22
C HIS A 152 -8.91 -0.15 -0.46
N ALA A 153 -10.09 -0.14 0.17
CA ALA A 153 -11.28 0.54 -0.35
C ALA A 153 -11.02 2.03 -0.64
N PHE A 154 -10.23 2.71 0.19
CA PHE A 154 -9.90 4.13 -0.04
C PHE A 154 -8.97 4.34 -1.24
N VAL A 155 -8.10 3.37 -1.54
CA VAL A 155 -7.28 3.43 -2.76
C VAL A 155 -8.18 3.23 -3.98
N LEU A 156 -9.08 2.24 -3.93
CA LEU A 156 -10.06 1.99 -4.99
C LEU A 156 -11.01 3.16 -5.24
N ALA A 157 -11.45 3.85 -4.18
CA ALA A 157 -12.32 5.01 -4.29
C ALA A 157 -11.62 6.23 -4.93
N GLY A 158 -10.29 6.27 -4.91
CA GLY A 158 -9.49 7.34 -5.53
C GLY A 158 -9.01 7.05 -6.95
N LEU A 159 -9.36 5.88 -7.52
CA LEU A 159 -9.15 5.54 -8.93
C LEU A 159 -10.27 6.11 -9.80
#